data_AF-A0A843EXC3-F1
#
_entry.id   AF-A0A843EXC3-F1
#
_cell.length_a   1.000
_cell.length_b   1.000
_cell.length_c   1.000
_cell.angle_alpha   90.00
_cell.angle_beta   90.00
_cell.angle_gamma   90.00
#
_symmetry.space_group_name_H-M   'P 1'
#
loop_
_entity.id
_entity.type
_entity.pdbx_description
1 polymer ?
#
loop_
_entity_poly.entity_id
_entity_poly.type
_entity_poly.pdbx_seq_one_letter_code
_entity_poly.pdbx_strand_id
1 'polypeptide(L)'
;MIENNICPIGSTLDFFNRKWIFCILSNIFRGMKHFSEFKKANPTISNHILAETLKYMEENDLIIKTVIDDGPKLKTEYSLTEK
;
A
#
# COMPACT_ATOMS: atom_id res chain seq x y z
N MET A 1 -37.41 1.85 -3.83
CA MET A 1 -36.16 1.08 -3.74
C MET A 1 -35.21 1.73 -4.72
N ILE A 2 -34.16 2.40 -4.24
CA ILE A 2 -33.20 3.10 -5.12
C ILE A 2 -32.04 2.13 -5.33
N GLU A 3 -31.87 1.64 -6.56
CA GLU A 3 -30.64 0.96 -6.97
C GLU A 3 -29.50 1.97 -6.89
N ASN A 4 -28.64 1.82 -5.87
CA ASN A 4 -27.34 2.46 -5.85
C ASN A 4 -26.48 1.79 -6.92
N ASN A 5 -26.55 2.30 -8.15
CA ASN A 5 -25.63 1.95 -9.22
C ASN A 5 -24.26 2.53 -8.85
N ILE A 6 -23.52 1.81 -8.02
CA ILE A 6 -22.15 2.13 -7.64
C ILE A 6 -21.33 2.07 -8.93
N CYS A 7 -20.98 3.24 -9.48
CA CYS A 7 -20.11 3.32 -10.65
C CYS A 7 -18.78 2.64 -10.29
N PRO A 8 -18.41 1.50 -10.90
CA PRO A 8 -17.23 0.74 -10.51
C PRO A 8 -15.96 1.60 -10.62
N ILE A 9 -15.91 2.43 -11.67
CA ILE A 9 -14.82 3.39 -11.93
C ILE A 9 -14.76 4.44 -10.82
N GLY A 10 -15.91 4.95 -10.37
CA GLY A 10 -15.99 5.93 -9.28
C GLY A 10 -15.44 5.36 -7.98
N SER A 11 -15.84 4.14 -7.62
CA SER A 11 -15.35 3.48 -6.40
C SER A 11 -13.87 3.16 -6.45
N THR A 12 -13.35 2.75 -7.60
CA THR A 12 -11.90 2.58 -7.79
C THR A 12 -11.16 3.91 -7.67
N LEU A 13 -11.70 4.98 -8.25
CA LEU A 13 -11.09 6.32 -8.16
C LEU A 13 -11.07 6.83 -6.72
N ASP A 14 -12.14 6.62 -5.96
CA ASP A 14 -12.22 7.00 -4.55
C ASP A 14 -11.18 6.25 -3.70
N PHE A 15 -10.99 4.95 -3.98
CA PHE A 15 -9.92 4.17 -3.37
C PHE A 15 -8.53 4.79 -3.63
N PHE A 16 -8.26 5.16 -4.88
CA PHE A 16 -6.98 5.74 -5.30
C PHE A 16 -6.80 7.23 -4.96
N ASN A 17 -7.85 7.92 -4.51
CA ASN A 17 -7.82 9.35 -4.17
C ASN A 17 -6.98 9.66 -2.91
N ARG A 18 -6.41 8.65 -2.24
CA ARG A 18 -5.41 8.85 -1.19
C ARG A 18 -4.07 9.26 -1.80
N LYS A 19 -3.59 10.43 -1.40
CA LYS A 19 -2.38 11.12 -1.87
C LYS A 19 -1.13 10.26 -2.12
N TRP A 20 -0.94 9.16 -1.39
CA TRP A 20 0.31 8.39 -1.42
C TRP A 20 0.22 7.00 -2.04
N ILE A 21 -0.99 6.52 -2.37
CA ILE A 21 -1.15 5.15 -2.91
C ILE A 21 -0.35 4.97 -4.19
N PHE A 22 -0.48 5.89 -5.15
CA PHE A 22 0.25 5.78 -6.42
C PHE A 22 1.77 5.84 -6.26
N CYS A 23 2.27 6.66 -5.34
CA CYS A 23 3.71 6.75 -5.07
C CYS A 23 4.24 5.42 -4.49
N ILE A 24 3.56 4.86 -3.49
CA ILE A 24 3.94 3.60 -2.85
C ILE A 24 3.80 2.44 -3.84
N LEU A 25 2.70 2.39 -4.58
CA LEU A 25 2.47 1.37 -5.61
C LEU A 25 3.59 1.39 -6.66
N SER A 26 3.95 2.57 -7.18
CA SER A 26 5.07 2.74 -8.10
C SER A 26 6.40 2.28 -7.48
N ASN A 27 6.61 2.51 -6.19
CA ASN A 27 7.83 2.04 -5.50
C ASN A 27 7.89 0.51 -5.42
N ILE A 28 6.76 -0.16 -5.14
CA ILE A 28 6.68 -1.62 -5.13
C ILE A 28 6.96 -2.19 -6.53
N PHE A 29 6.41 -1.58 -7.59
CA PHE A 29 6.72 -1.96 -8.98
C PHE A 29 8.21 -1.81 -9.34
N ARG A 30 8.93 -0.92 -8.64
CA ARG A 30 10.38 -0.75 -8.79
C ARG A 30 11.20 -1.71 -7.92
N GLY A 31 10.54 -2.64 -7.23
CA GLY A 31 11.16 -3.67 -6.41
C GLY A 31 11.45 -3.27 -4.96
N MET A 32 10.96 -2.12 -4.49
CA MET A 32 11.08 -1.75 -3.07
C MET A 32 10.14 -2.62 -2.24
N LYS A 33 10.64 -3.14 -1.12
CA LYS A 33 9.91 -4.10 -0.28
C LYS A 33 9.79 -3.67 1.16
N HIS A 34 10.66 -2.81 1.65
CA HIS A 34 10.73 -2.48 3.08
C HIS A 34 10.20 -1.07 3.37
N PHE A 35 9.63 -0.90 4.57
CA PHE A 35 9.10 0.38 5.05
C PHE A 35 10.11 1.53 4.89
N SER A 36 11.37 1.27 5.24
CA SER A 36 12.45 2.27 5.17
C SER A 36 12.77 2.70 3.74
N GLU A 37 12.58 1.84 2.74
CA GLU A 37 12.77 2.16 1.33
C GLU A 37 11.68 3.11 0.83
N PHE A 38 10.41 2.80 1.13
CA PHE A 38 9.29 3.71 0.81
C PHE A 38 9.45 5.07 1.48
N LYS A 39 9.90 5.09 2.75
CA LYS A 39 10.15 6.33 3.49
C LYS A 39 11.30 7.14 2.88
N LYS A 40 12.38 6.50 2.45
CA LYS A 40 13.50 7.15 1.76
C LYS A 40 13.09 7.71 0.40
N ALA A 41 12.27 6.98 -0.35
CA ALA A 41 11.76 7.43 -1.65
C ALA A 41 10.76 8.59 -1.54
N ASN A 42 10.06 8.71 -0.41
CA ASN A 42 9.04 9.73 -0.16
C ASN A 42 9.35 10.50 1.14
N PRO A 43 10.42 11.31 1.22
CA PRO A 43 10.88 11.89 2.49
C PRO A 43 9.83 12.76 3.20
N THR A 44 8.90 13.36 2.44
CA THR A 44 7.83 14.23 2.95
C THR A 44 6.62 13.49 3.54
N ILE A 45 6.47 12.17 3.30
CA ILE A 45 5.40 11.38 3.94
C ILE A 45 5.73 11.18 5.42
N SER A 46 4.81 11.37 6.35
CA SER A 46 5.10 11.03 7.75
C SER A 46 5.12 9.49 7.93
N ASN A 47 5.78 9.00 8.99
CA ASN A 47 5.78 7.56 9.29
C ASN A 47 4.36 7.04 9.55
N HIS A 48 3.53 7.83 10.22
CA HIS A 48 2.12 7.51 10.49
C HIS A 48 1.34 7.34 9.18
N ILE A 49 1.42 8.32 8.29
CA ILE A 49 0.68 8.30 7.01
C ILE A 49 1.18 7.17 6.11
N LEU A 50 2.48 6.86 6.10
CA LEU A 50 3.02 5.72 5.36
C LEU A 50 2.48 4.39 5.91
N ALA A 51 2.47 4.22 7.24
CA ALA A 51 1.95 3.02 7.88
C ALA A 51 0.44 2.84 7.61
N GLU A 52 -0.35 3.91 7.75
CA GLU A 52 -1.78 3.88 7.40
C GLU A 52 -2.02 3.57 5.93
N THR A 53 -1.20 4.12 5.03
CA THR A 53 -1.39 3.87 3.59
C THR A 53 -1.05 2.42 3.23
N LEU A 54 0.05 1.87 3.76
CA LEU A 54 0.38 0.45 3.57
C LEU A 54 -0.70 -0.46 4.16
N LYS A 55 -1.18 -0.16 5.37
CA LYS A 55 -2.29 -0.90 5.99
C LYS A 55 -3.55 -0.84 5.14
N TYR A 56 -3.89 0.33 4.61
CA TYR A 56 -5.05 0.49 3.74
C TYR A 56 -4.90 -0.30 2.43
N MET A 57 -3.72 -0.29 1.81
CA MET A 57 -3.45 -1.10 0.61
C MET A 57 -3.53 -2.61 0.91
N GLU A 58 -3.09 -3.05 2.09
CA GLU A 58 -3.19 -4.44 2.56
C GLU A 58 -4.65 -4.83 2.80
N GLU A 59 -5.44 -4.01 3.52
CA GLU A 59 -6.86 -4.23 3.80
C GLU A 59 -7.74 -4.28 2.54
N ASN A 60 -7.27 -3.73 1.42
CA ASN A 60 -7.96 -3.74 0.13
C ASN A 60 -7.33 -4.72 -0.88
N ASP A 61 -6.54 -5.69 -0.40
CA ASP A 61 -5.90 -6.73 -1.22
C ASP A 61 -5.06 -6.19 -2.39
N LEU A 62 -4.45 -5.01 -2.27
CA LEU A 62 -3.46 -4.54 -3.26
C LEU A 62 -2.06 -5.06 -2.97
N ILE A 63 -1.74 -5.22 -1.69
CA ILE A 63 -0.42 -5.65 -1.25
C ILE A 63 -0.54 -6.74 -0.18
N ILE A 64 0.48 -7.57 -0.11
CA ILE A 64 0.67 -8.57 0.93
C ILE A 64 1.84 -8.12 1.80
N LYS A 65 1.64 -8.13 3.12
CA LYS A 65 2.69 -7.95 4.10
C LYS A 65 3.19 -9.31 4.57
N THR A 66 4.45 -9.60 4.33
CA THR A 66 5.11 -10.83 4.79
C THR A 66 6.06 -10.51 5.92
N VAL A 67 5.89 -11.18 7.05
CA VAL A 67 6.87 -11.15 8.14
C VAL A 67 7.85 -12.29 7.92
N ILE A 68 9.11 -11.94 7.69
CA ILE A 68 10.21 -12.89 7.52
C ILE A 68 10.95 -12.98 8.85
N ASP A 69 10.91 -14.16 9.45
CA ASP A 69 11.71 -14.49 10.62
C ASP A 69 13.06 -15.07 10.17
N ASP A 70 14.11 -14.28 10.34
CA ASP A 70 15.49 -14.61 9.98
C ASP A 70 16.37 -14.72 11.25
N GLY A 71 15.77 -15.16 12.36
CA GLY A 71 16.44 -15.32 13.66
C GLY A 71 16.39 -14.04 14.51
N PRO A 72 17.51 -13.34 14.78
CA PRO A 72 17.52 -12.21 15.72
C PRO A 72 16.79 -10.95 15.23
N LYS A 73 16.31 -10.92 13.98
CA LYS A 73 15.62 -9.76 13.40
C LYS A 73 14.37 -10.20 12.65
N LEU A 74 13.23 -9.66 13.06
CA LEU A 74 12.00 -9.70 12.27
C LEU A 74 12.12 -8.68 11.14
N LYS A 75 12.00 -9.15 9.89
CA LYS A 75 11.91 -8.29 8.71
C LYS A 75 10.48 -8.28 8.21
N THR A 76 10.06 -7.16 7.64
CA THR A 76 8.76 -7.05 6.97
C THR A 76 8.99 -6.66 5.52
N GLU A 77 8.38 -7.41 4.63
CA GLU A 77 8.33 -7.14 3.19
C GLU A 77 6.89 -6.86 2.76
N TYR A 78 6.75 -5.95 1.80
CA TYR A 78 5.50 -5.62 1.14
C TYR A 78 5.64 -5.95 -0.35
N SER A 79 4.67 -6.66 -0.90
CA SER A 79 4.64 -7.08 -2.31
C SER A 79 3.23 -6.93 -2.88
N LEU A 80 3.08 -6.84 -4.20
CA LEU A 80 1.76 -6.79 -4.83
C LEU A 80 1.06 -8.15 -4.68
N THR A 81 -0.27 -8.12 -4.59
CA THR A 81 -1.09 -9.32 -4.77
C THR A 81 -1.05 -9.81 -6.23
N GLU A 82 -1.47 -11.05 -6.47
CA GLU A 82 -1.51 -11.66 -7.81
C GLU A 82 -2.74 -11.26 -8.65
N LYS A 83 -3.54 -10.28 -8.19
CA LYS A 83 -4.80 -9.87 -8.85
C LYS A 83 -4.60 -9.00 -10.09
#